data_AF-C4Z0J3-F1
#
_entry.id   AF-C4Z0J3-F1
#
_cell.length_a   1.000
_cell.length_b   1.000
_cell.length_c   1.000
_cell.angle_alpha   90.00
_cell.angle_beta   90.00
_cell.angle_gamma   90.00
#
_symmetry.space_group_name_H-M   'P 1'
#
loop_
_entity.id
_entity.type
_entity.pdbx_description
1 polymer ?
#
loop_
_entity_poly.entity_id
_entity_poly.type
_entity_poly.pdbx_seq_one_letter_code
_entity_poly.pdbx_strand_id
1 'polypeptide(L)'
;MDILQNEYLEKKGHLIYMSIFKKNTTKKEIETSLNEIQINLENNYKDLAIKAFKDSSELVERYHNESLIDEKAYGKYKGQLDVFAKRMEGYSHRLNVKY
;
A
#
# COMPACT_ATOMS: atom_id res chain seq x y z
N MET A 1 -30.01 -21.03 23.48
CA MET A 1 -29.11 -20.55 22.41
C MET A 1 -28.97 -21.69 21.42
N ASP A 2 -29.56 -21.54 20.24
CA ASP A 2 -29.70 -22.63 19.28
C ASP A 2 -28.37 -22.90 18.55
N ILE A 3 -28.18 -24.16 18.12
CA ILE A 3 -26.95 -24.66 17.44
C ILE A 3 -26.57 -23.77 16.24
N LEU A 4 -27.58 -23.27 15.51
CA LEU A 4 -27.41 -22.36 14.36
C LEU A 4 -26.75 -21.02 14.74
N GLN A 5 -27.02 -20.51 15.95
CA GLN A 5 -26.44 -19.25 16.42
C GLN A 5 -24.95 -19.43 16.75
N ASN A 6 -24.56 -20.58 17.31
CA ASN A 6 -23.15 -20.88 17.59
C ASN A 6 -22.34 -21.06 16.30
N GLU A 7 -22.87 -21.78 15.30
CA GLU A 7 -22.19 -21.97 14.01
C GLU A 7 -22.01 -20.64 13.25
N TYR A 8 -23.01 -19.75 13.31
CA TYR A 8 -22.92 -18.41 12.75
C TYR A 8 -21.82 -17.56 13.42
N LEU A 9 -21.74 -17.61 14.76
CA LEU A 9 -20.74 -16.86 15.53
C LEU A 9 -19.31 -17.36 15.26
N GLU A 10 -19.10 -18.67 15.14
CA GLU A 10 -17.80 -19.26 14.78
C GLU A 10 -17.37 -18.85 13.36
N LYS A 11 -18.27 -18.97 12.37
CA LYS A 11 -18.01 -18.52 10.99
C LYS A 11 -17.68 -17.03 10.93
N LYS A 12 -18.42 -16.20 11.66
CA LYS A 12 -18.17 -14.75 11.73
C LYS A 12 -16.81 -14.44 12.38
N GLY A 13 -16.43 -15.15 13.44
CA GLY A 13 -15.13 -15.04 14.07
C GLY A 13 -13.97 -15.37 13.12
N HIS A 14 -14.11 -16.45 12.35
CA HIS A 14 -13.11 -16.86 11.36
C HIS A 14 -12.94 -15.81 10.24
N LEU A 15 -14.05 -15.26 9.73
CA LEU A 15 -14.03 -14.19 8.72
C LEU A 15 -13.36 -12.91 9.25
N ILE A 16 -13.63 -12.52 10.49
CA ILE A 16 -13.01 -11.35 11.13
C ILE A 16 -11.50 -11.56 11.26
N TYR A 17 -11.06 -12.73 11.76
CA TYR A 17 -9.64 -13.06 11.90
C TYR A 17 -8.92 -12.99 10.55
N MET A 18 -9.49 -13.61 9.51
CA MET A 18 -8.92 -13.60 8.16
C MET A 18 -8.81 -12.18 7.59
N SER A 19 -9.82 -11.34 7.82
CA SER A 19 -9.81 -9.93 7.42
C SER A 19 -8.70 -9.14 8.10
N ILE A 20 -8.53 -9.28 9.42
CA ILE A 20 -7.51 -8.57 10.19
C ILE A 20 -6.10 -9.02 9.76
N PHE A 21 -5.91 -10.34 9.61
CA PHE A 21 -4.64 -10.90 9.15
C PHE A 21 -4.27 -10.36 7.77
N LYS A 22 -5.21 -10.39 6.82
CA LYS A 22 -5.00 -9.87 5.46
C LYS A 22 -4.60 -8.39 5.48
N LYS A 23 -5.31 -7.55 6.25
CA LYS A 23 -5.00 -6.11 6.38
C LYS A 23 -3.60 -5.83 6.94
N ASN A 24 -3.11 -6.64 7.89
CA ASN A 24 -1.76 -6.48 8.43
C ASN A 24 -0.68 -6.83 7.40
N THR A 25 -0.89 -7.91 6.63
CA THR A 25 0.01 -8.30 5.55
C THR A 25 0.06 -7.23 4.46
N THR A 26 -1.11 -6.72 4.04
CA THR A 26 -1.24 -5.63 3.06
C THR A 26 -0.45 -4.38 3.46
N LYS A 27 -0.53 -3.95 4.73
CA LYS A 27 0.24 -2.78 5.22
C LYS A 27 1.74 -3.02 5.16
N LYS A 28 2.20 -4.22 5.53
CA LYS A 28 3.62 -4.58 5.50
C LYS A 28 4.18 -4.62 4.08
N GLU A 29 3.39 -5.10 3.12
CA GLU A 29 3.75 -5.08 1.70
C GLU A 29 3.92 -3.66 1.17
N ILE A 30 3.00 -2.74 1.49
CA ILE A 30 3.15 -1.32 1.15
C ILE A 30 4.41 -0.74 1.80
N GLU A 31 4.62 -0.96 3.10
CA GLU A 31 5.79 -0.43 3.81
C GLU A 31 7.11 -0.94 3.23
N THR A 32 7.15 -2.21 2.79
CA THR A 32 8.32 -2.80 2.14
C THR A 32 8.58 -2.13 0.79
N SER A 33 7.53 -1.95 -0.01
CA SER A 33 7.61 -1.28 -1.31
C SER A 33 8.08 0.18 -1.19
N LEU A 34 7.58 0.92 -0.21
CA LEU A 34 8.02 2.31 0.05
C LEU A 34 9.47 2.39 0.54
N ASN A 35 9.92 1.40 1.32
CA ASN A 35 11.31 1.30 1.76
C ASN A 35 12.27 1.07 0.58
N GLU A 36 11.85 0.34 -0.46
CA GLU A 36 12.65 0.18 -1.68
C GLU A 36 12.86 1.51 -2.42
N ILE A 37 11.83 2.37 -2.50
CA ILE A 37 12.00 3.73 -3.05
C ILE A 37 13.08 4.47 -2.25
N GLN A 38 12.96 4.47 -0.91
CA GLN A 38 13.89 5.18 -0.05
C GLN A 38 15.33 4.69 -0.25
N ILE A 39 15.58 3.38 -0.23
CA ILE A 39 16.90 2.80 -0.46
C ILE A 39 17.45 3.21 -1.83
N ASN A 40 16.62 3.16 -2.88
CA ASN A 40 17.06 3.53 -4.23
C ASN A 40 17.39 5.02 -4.34
N LEU A 41 16.65 5.90 -3.65
CA LEU A 41 16.97 7.34 -3.57
C LEU A 41 18.26 7.59 -2.80
N GLU A 42 18.45 6.94 -1.66
CA GLU A 42 19.67 7.08 -0.85
C GLU A 42 20.93 6.61 -1.60
N ASN A 43 20.78 5.61 -2.47
CA ASN A 43 21.87 5.11 -3.32
C ASN A 43 21.95 5.80 -4.69
N ASN A 44 21.13 6.83 -4.96
CA ASN A 44 21.08 7.56 -6.24
C ASN A 44 20.79 6.69 -7.48
N TYR A 45 20.10 5.56 -7.33
CA TYR A 45 19.68 4.71 -8.43
C TYR A 45 18.39 5.23 -9.08
N LYS A 46 18.54 6.20 -9.99
CA LYS A 46 17.41 6.93 -10.58
C LYS A 46 16.36 6.03 -11.24
N ASP A 47 16.78 5.10 -12.10
CA ASP A 47 15.84 4.23 -12.82
C ASP A 47 15.13 3.25 -11.88
N LEU A 48 15.85 2.72 -10.89
CA LEU A 48 15.29 1.83 -9.87
C LEU A 48 14.31 2.59 -8.96
N ALA A 49 14.63 3.83 -8.58
CA ALA A 49 13.72 4.69 -7.83
C ALA A 49 12.44 4.98 -8.63
N ILE A 50 12.54 5.29 -9.93
CA ILE A 50 11.37 5.50 -10.81
C ILE A 50 10.50 4.24 -10.88
N LYS A 51 11.12 3.07 -11.06
CA LYS A 51 10.40 1.79 -11.10
C LYS A 51 9.69 1.52 -9.78
N ALA A 52 10.42 1.56 -8.66
CA ALA A 52 9.87 1.32 -7.32
C ALA A 52 8.74 2.30 -7.01
N PHE A 53 8.87 3.58 -7.39
CA PHE A 53 7.83 4.59 -7.17
C PHE A 53 6.52 4.26 -7.90
N LYS A 54 6.61 3.83 -9.17
CA LYS A 54 5.43 3.41 -9.94
C LYS A 54 4.78 2.17 -9.33
N ASP A 55 5.59 1.16 -9.03
CA ASP A 55 5.11 -0.10 -8.44
C ASP A 55 4.42 0.15 -7.09
N SER A 56 5.01 0.98 -6.21
CA SER A 56 4.40 1.35 -4.93
C SER A 56 3.11 2.15 -5.10
N SER A 57 3.07 3.08 -6.07
CA SER A 57 1.88 3.89 -6.33
C SER A 57 0.72 3.01 -6.78
N GLU A 58 0.95 2.10 -7.74
CA GLU A 58 -0.05 1.15 -8.21
C GLU A 58 -0.52 0.21 -7.08
N LEU A 59 0.41 -0.24 -6.24
CA LEU A 59 0.08 -1.10 -5.08
C LEU A 59 -0.87 -0.40 -4.10
N VAL A 60 -0.59 0.85 -3.75
CA VAL A 60 -1.41 1.65 -2.82
C VAL A 60 -2.80 1.91 -3.40
N GLU A 61 -2.91 2.28 -4.68
CA GLU A 61 -4.19 2.48 -5.35
C GLU A 61 -5.00 1.18 -5.43
N ARG A 62 -4.37 0.06 -5.82
CA ARG A 62 -5.03 -1.24 -5.89
C ARG A 62 -5.61 -1.64 -4.54
N TYR A 63 -4.86 -1.50 -3.46
CA TYR A 63 -5.31 -1.90 -2.14
C TYR A 63 -6.38 -0.99 -1.55
N HIS A 64 -6.42 0.28 -1.93
CA HIS A 64 -7.55 1.16 -1.60
C HIS A 64 -8.80 0.77 -2.39
N ASN A 65 -8.67 0.56 -3.70
CA ASN A 65 -9.79 0.13 -4.56
C ASN A 65 -10.38 -1.22 -4.14
N GLU A 66 -9.54 -2.15 -3.68
CA GLU A 66 -9.98 -3.45 -3.14
C GLU A 66 -10.46 -3.39 -1.68
N SER A 67 -10.53 -2.19 -1.08
CA SER A 67 -10.92 -1.97 0.33
C SER A 67 -10.07 -2.76 1.35
N LEU A 68 -8.82 -3.07 0.97
CA LEU A 68 -7.84 -3.75 1.83
C LEU A 68 -7.16 -2.78 2.80
N ILE A 69 -7.14 -1.50 2.47
CA ILE A 69 -6.75 -0.41 3.37
C ILE A 69 -7.90 0.59 3.52
N ASP A 70 -7.97 1.26 4.67
CA ASP A 70 -8.94 2.32 4.91
C ASP A 70 -8.44 3.67 4.38
N GLU A 71 -9.34 4.66 4.33
CA GLU A 71 -9.05 6.01 3.84
C GLU A 71 -7.90 6.68 4.61
N LYS A 72 -7.80 6.41 5.92
CA LYS A 72 -6.74 6.95 6.77
C LYS A 72 -5.37 6.39 6.38
N ALA A 73 -5.28 5.09 6.15
CA ALA A 73 -4.06 4.44 5.69
C ALA A 73 -3.71 4.88 4.26
N TYR A 74 -4.69 4.97 3.38
CA TYR A 74 -4.49 5.47 2.01
C TYR A 74 -3.90 6.88 2.02
N GLY A 75 -4.50 7.83 2.75
CA GLY A 75 -3.97 9.19 2.88
C GLY A 75 -2.54 9.25 3.45
N LYS A 76 -2.21 8.39 4.43
CA LYS A 76 -0.83 8.27 4.95
C LYS A 76 0.15 7.85 3.84
N TYR A 77 -0.17 6.81 3.08
CA TYR A 77 0.74 6.29 2.05
C TYR A 77 0.84 7.21 0.83
N LYS A 78 -0.25 7.84 0.41
CA LYS A 78 -0.22 8.89 -0.62
C LYS A 78 0.66 10.06 -0.19
N GLY A 79 0.56 10.50 1.05
CA GLY A 79 1.43 11.56 1.57
C GLY A 79 2.93 11.18 1.57
N GLN A 80 3.27 9.90 1.79
CA GLN A 80 4.65 9.42 1.66
C GLN A 80 5.11 9.39 0.21
N LEU A 81 4.27 8.92 -0.72
CA LEU A 81 4.53 8.97 -2.15
C LEU A 81 4.73 10.41 -2.64
N ASP A 82 3.94 11.38 -2.17
CA ASP A 82 4.12 12.78 -2.55
C ASP A 82 5.50 13.33 -2.12
N VAL A 83 6.01 12.92 -0.95
CA VAL A 83 7.36 13.27 -0.50
C VAL A 83 8.43 12.67 -1.42
N PHE A 84 8.27 11.41 -1.82
CA PHE A 84 9.18 10.78 -2.78
C PHE A 84 9.11 11.44 -4.16
N ALA A 85 7.92 11.77 -4.65
CA ALA A 85 7.72 12.44 -5.93
C ALA A 85 8.49 13.77 -5.98
N LYS A 86 8.42 14.58 -4.91
CA LYS A 86 9.20 15.82 -4.79
C LYS A 86 10.71 15.59 -4.81
N ARG A 87 11.19 14.56 -4.13
CA ARG A 87 12.63 14.20 -4.14
C ARG A 87 13.10 13.70 -5.51
N MET A 88 12.18 13.16 -6.28
CA MET A 88 12.40 12.65 -7.64
C MET A 88 12.13 13.70 -8.72
N GLU A 89 11.83 14.94 -8.36
CA GLU A 89 11.75 16.04 -9.32
C GLU A 89 13.09 16.14 -10.08
N GLY A 90 13.01 16.09 -11.41
CA GLY A 90 14.20 16.07 -12.28
C GLY A 90 14.80 14.68 -12.53
N TYR A 91 14.26 13.60 -11.96
CA TYR A 91 14.68 12.23 -12.31
C TYR A 91 14.17 11.82 -13.71
N SER A 92 13.19 12.54 -14.27
CA SER A 92 12.74 12.32 -15.65
C SER A 92 12.10 13.58 -16.24
N HIS A 93 12.45 13.91 -17.49
CA HIS A 93 11.74 14.89 -18.33
C HIS A 93 10.36 14.36 -18.83
N ARG A 94 9.98 13.13 -18.49
CA ARG A 94 8.76 12.44 -18.97
C ARG A 94 7.81 11.97 -17.86
N LEU A 95 7.87 12.55 -16.66
CA LEU A 95 6.83 12.32 -15.62
C LEU A 95 5.63 13.25 -15.84
N ASN A 96 5.08 13.24 -17.06
CA ASN A 96 3.80 13.89 -17.36
C ASN A 96 2.67 12.85 -17.31
N VAL A 97 2.64 12.05 -16.25
CA VAL A 97 1.49 11.21 -15.92
C VAL A 97 0.77 11.93 -14.80
N LYS A 98 -0.31 12.64 -15.17
CA LYS A 98 -1.26 13.16 -14.19
C LYS A 98 -1.88 11.95 -13.50
N TYR A 99 -1.64 11.84 -12.20
CA TYR A 99 -2.42 10.97 -11.30
C TYR A 99 -3.80 11.58 -11.08
#